data_AF-A0A8J4U8M8-F1
#
_entry.id   AF-A0A8J4U8M8-F1
#
_cell.length_a   1.000
_cell.length_b   1.000
_cell.length_c   1.000
_cell.angle_alpha   90.00
_cell.angle_beta   90.00
_cell.angle_gamma   90.00
#
_symmetry.space_group_name_H-M   'P 1'
#
loop_
_entity.id
_entity.type
_entity.pdbx_description
1 polymer ?
#
loop_
_entity_poly.entity_id
_entity_poly.type
_entity_poly.pdbx_seq_one_letter_code
_entity_poly.pdbx_strand_id
1 'polypeptide(L)' 'TTGLVGLAVSLHPHERLRILYTKILGCVQAMPRDAAYRKYTEQLITERLDHVKSEPDVEKLEKKINCGQIEEVIAQ' A
#
# COMPACT_ATOMS: atom_id res chain seq x y z
N THR A 1 -3.07 8.06 -18.25
CA THR A 1 -1.89 8.84 -17.82
C THR A 1 -2.16 9.33 -16.41
N THR A 2 -1.17 9.29 -15.52
CA THR A 2 -1.31 9.74 -14.11
C THR A 2 -1.63 11.24 -14.01
N GLY A 3 -1.37 12.04 -15.05
CA GLY A 3 -1.60 13.49 -15.02
C GLY A 3 -0.63 14.24 -14.09
N LEU A 4 0.27 13.52 -13.41
CA LEU A 4 1.31 14.01 -12.53
C LEU A 4 2.66 13.87 -13.22
N VAL A 5 3.44 14.95 -13.26
CA VAL A 5 4.76 14.95 -13.89
C VAL A 5 5.73 14.09 -13.07
N GLY A 6 6.43 13.17 -13.72
CA GLY A 6 7.44 12.31 -13.09
C GLY A 6 6.89 11.03 -12.44
N LEU A 7 5.57 10.81 -12.44
CA LEU A 7 4.95 9.59 -11.92
C LEU A 7 4.53 8.67 -13.08
N ALA A 8 5.30 7.63 -13.34
CA ALA A 8 5.00 6.66 -14.39
C ALA A 8 3.84 5.74 -13.98
N VAL A 9 2.94 5.45 -14.93
CA VAL A 9 1.83 4.50 -14.74
C VAL A 9 2.39 3.12 -14.39
N SER A 10 1.85 2.50 -13.34
CA SER A 10 2.25 1.16 -12.94
C SER A 10 1.49 0.12 -13.77
N LEU A 11 2.21 -0.75 -14.48
CA LEU A 11 1.61 -1.82 -15.29
C LEU A 11 0.90 -2.90 -14.44
N HIS A 12 1.45 -3.19 -13.24
CA HIS A 12 0.93 -4.20 -12.32
C HIS A 12 0.88 -3.66 -10.87
N PRO A 13 -0.02 -2.71 -10.57
CA PRO A 13 -0.06 -2.02 -9.28
C PRO A 13 -0.35 -2.98 -8.10
N HIS A 14 -1.26 -3.95 -8.28
CA HIS A 14 -1.61 -4.92 -7.23
C HIS A 14 -0.44 -5.81 -6.80
N GLU A 15 0.31 -6.34 -7.77
CA GLU A 15 1.47 -7.19 -7.46
C GLU A 15 2.54 -6.36 -6.74
N ARG A 16 2.81 -5.16 -7.25
CA ARG A 16 3.80 -4.26 -6.67
C ARG A 16 3.42 -3.86 -5.24
N LEU A 17 2.17 -3.50 -4.99
CA LEU A 17 1.66 -3.19 -3.65
C LEU A 17 1.76 -4.38 -2.70
N ARG A 18 1.45 -5.60 -3.17
CA ARG A 18 1.55 -6.81 -2.36
C ARG A 18 2.98 -7.07 -1.91
N ILE A 19 3.94 -6.91 -2.81
CA ILE A 19 5.37 -7.05 -2.51
C ILE A 19 5.81 -5.98 -1.51
N LEU A 20 5.43 -4.71 -1.74
CA LEU A 20 5.79 -3.59 -0.86
C LEU A 20 5.23 -3.78 0.56
N TYR A 21 3.94 -4.05 0.70
CA TYR A 21 3.32 -4.26 2.01
C TYR A 21 3.90 -5.46 2.77
N THR A 22 4.24 -6.54 2.05
CA THR A 22 4.90 -7.70 2.67
C THR A 22 6.30 -7.36 3.17
N LYS A 23 7.07 -6.58 2.40
CA LYS A 23 8.40 -6.08 2.83
C LYS A 23 8.28 -5.16 4.05
N ILE A 24 7.33 -4.22 4.04
CA ILE A 24 7.10 -3.30 5.16
C ILE A 24 6.72 -4.09 6.42
N LEU A 25 5.80 -5.06 6.33
CA LEU A 25 5.46 -5.92 7.47
C LEU A 25 6.69 -6.65 8.02
N GLY A 26 7.56 -7.18 7.15
CA GLY A 26 8.81 -7.81 7.58
C GLY A 26 9.74 -6.84 8.34
N CYS A 27 9.90 -5.61 7.85
CA CYS A 27 10.70 -4.57 8.52
C CYS A 27 10.08 -4.16 9.87
N VAL A 28 8.76 -4.00 9.92
CA VAL A 28 8.05 -3.57 11.12
C VAL A 28 8.04 -4.66 12.19
N GLN A 29 7.98 -5.94 11.80
CA GLN A 29 8.06 -7.06 12.73
C GLN A 29 9.39 -7.14 13.48
N ALA A 30 10.48 -6.61 12.92
CA ALA A 30 11.77 -6.52 13.58
C ALA A 30 11.81 -5.48 14.72
N MET A 31 10.83 -4.56 14.79
CA MET A 31 10.74 -3.57 15.86
C MET A 31 10.14 -4.18 17.15
N PRO A 32 10.43 -3.62 18.34
CA PRO A 32 9.82 -4.08 19.59
C PRO A 32 8.28 -4.01 19.55
N ARG A 33 7.59 -5.02 20.09
CA ARG A 33 6.11 -5.09 20.12
C ARG A 33 5.46 -3.93 20.84
N ASP A 34 6.17 -3.29 21.76
CA ASP A 34 5.64 -2.17 22.53
C ASP A 34 5.73 -0.83 21.81
N ALA A 35 6.47 -0.76 20.70
CA ALA A 35 6.57 0.45 19.91
C ALA A 35 5.19 0.82 19.33
N ALA A 36 4.68 2.00 19.68
CA ALA A 36 3.42 2.52 19.15
C ALA A 36 3.44 2.58 17.61
N TYR A 37 4.56 3.00 17.02
CA TYR A 37 4.75 3.01 15.57
C TYR A 37 4.49 1.64 14.95
N ARG A 38 5.08 0.57 15.51
CA ARG A 38 4.85 -0.80 15.04
C ARG A 38 3.37 -1.17 15.06
N LYS A 39 2.67 -0.96 16.18
CA LYS A 39 1.25 -1.33 16.34
C LYS A 39 0.38 -0.66 15.27
N TYR A 40 0.53 0.65 15.09
CA TYR A 40 -0.28 1.41 14.13
C TYR A 40 0.11 1.10 12.68
N THR A 41 1.40 0.94 12.38
CA THR A 41 1.86 0.60 11.03
C THR A 41 1.46 -0.83 10.66
N GLU A 42 1.57 -1.82 11.54
CA GLU A 42 1.09 -3.19 11.27
C GLU A 42 -0.41 -3.20 10.97
N GLN A 43 -1.22 -2.49 11.76
CA GLN A 43 -2.66 -2.40 11.55
C GLN A 43 -2.98 -1.77 10.18
N LEU A 44 -2.39 -0.61 9.88
CA LEU A 44 -2.62 0.13 8.63
C LEU A 44 -2.22 -0.68 7.40
N ILE A 45 -1.05 -1.32 7.44
CA ILE A 45 -0.54 -2.09 6.30
C ILE A 45 -1.34 -3.36 6.09
N THR A 46 -1.81 -4.00 7.17
CA THR A 46 -2.68 -5.19 7.08
C THR A 46 -4.02 -4.83 6.43
N GLU A 47 -4.66 -3.75 6.86
CA GLU A 47 -5.92 -3.26 6.28
C GLU A 47 -5.76 -2.94 4.78
N ARG A 48 -4.71 -2.19 4.41
CA ARG A 48 -4.41 -1.87 3.01
C ARG A 48 -4.13 -3.12 2.18
N LEU A 49 -3.40 -4.09 2.72
CA LEU A 49 -3.13 -5.35 2.06
C LEU A 49 -4.41 -6.17 1.82
N ASP A 50 -5.36 -6.14 2.74
CA ASP A 50 -6.65 -6.80 2.58
C ASP A 50 -7.53 -6.09 1.54
N HIS A 51 -7.46 -4.76 1.43
CA HIS A 51 -8.08 -4.04 0.32
C HIS A 51 -7.49 -4.45 -1.04
N VAL A 52 -6.16 -4.54 -1.14
CA VAL A 52 -5.47 -4.99 -2.38
C VAL A 52 -5.82 -6.44 -2.74
N LYS A 53 -6.10 -7.30 -1.75
CA LYS A 53 -6.53 -8.69 -2.00
C LYS A 53 -8.00 -8.80 -2.39
N SER A 54 -8.85 -7.96 -1.80
CA SER A 54 -10.30 -8.03 -1.99
C SER A 54 -10.78 -7.36 -3.27
N GLU A 55 -10.13 -6.27 -3.70
CA GLU A 55 -10.51 -5.53 -4.90
C GLU A 55 -9.52 -5.75 -6.06
N PRO A 56 -9.93 -6.47 -7.12
CA PRO A 56 -9.10 -6.64 -8.32
C PRO A 56 -9.09 -5.38 -9.20
N ASP A 57 -10.06 -4.49 -9.04
CA ASP A 57 -10.19 -3.25 -9.82
C ASP A 57 -9.38 -2.11 -9.19
N VAL A 58 -8.53 -1.47 -10.00
CA VAL A 58 -7.62 -0.40 -9.53
C VAL A 58 -8.40 0.84 -9.10
N GLU A 59 -9.41 1.27 -9.85
CA GLU A 59 -10.17 2.49 -9.53
C GLU A 59 -10.99 2.31 -8.24
N LYS A 60 -11.57 1.13 -8.04
CA LYS A 60 -12.27 0.81 -6.79
C LYS A 60 -11.31 0.71 -5.61
N LEU A 61 -10.12 0.15 -5.84
CA LEU A 61 -9.08 0.06 -4.83
C LEU A 61 -8.60 1.46 -4.40
N GLU A 62 -8.39 2.37 -5.34
CA GLU A 62 -8.05 3.78 -5.06
C GLU A 62 -9.11 4.45 -4.18
N LYS A 63 -10.40 4.24 -4.49
CA LYS A 63 -11.50 4.76 -3.67
C LYS A 63 -11.56 4.15 -2.28
N LYS A 64 -11.23 2.87 -2.12
CA LYS A 64 -11.17 2.23 -0.79
C LYS A 64 -9.99 2.72 0.05
N ILE A 65 -8.82 2.85 -0.56
CA ILE A 65 -7.61 3.34 0.12
C ILE A 65 -7.73 4.85 0.40
N ASN A 66 -8.46 5.58 -0.45
CA ASN A 66 -8.75 7.01 -0.34
C ASN A 66 -7.48 7.86 -0.12
N CYS A 67 -6.40 7.54 -0.83
CA CYS A 67 -5.09 8.19 -0.71
C CYS A 67 -4.55 8.69 -2.06
N GLY A 68 -5.43 9.12 -2.97
CA GLY A 68 -5.03 9.56 -4.32
C GLY A 68 -4.87 8.39 -5.30
N GLN A 69 -4.03 8.57 -6.32
CA GLN A 69 -3.78 7.55 -7.34
C GLN A 69 -2.96 6.39 -6.79
N ILE A 70 -3.14 5.20 -7.37
CA ILE A 70 -2.46 4.00 -6.91
C ILE A 70 -0.94 4.12 -7.02
N GLU A 71 -0.44 4.87 -8.01
CA GLU A 71 0.98 5.17 -8.15
C GLU A 71 1.52 6.04 -7.01
N GLU A 72 0.74 6.97 -6.48
CA GLU A 72 1.12 7.79 -5.32
C GLU A 72 1.21 6.92 -4.07
N VAL A 73 0.26 6.00 -3.90
CA VAL A 73 0.27 5.00 -2.81
C VAL A 73 1.48 4.07 -2.90
N ILE A 74 1.96 3.76 -4.10
CA ILE A 74 3.17 2.95 -4.33
C ILE A 74 4.45 3.74 -4.01
N ALA A 75 4.45 5.06 -4.19
CA ALA A 75 5.60 5.93 -3.96
C ALA A 75 5.76 6.39 -2.50
N GLN A 76 4.67 6.32 -1.71
CA GLN A 76 4.64 6.64 -0.28
C GLN A 76 5.52 5.70 0.56
#